data_AF-A0A1E3XGN2-F1
#
_entry.id   AF-A0A1E3XGN2-F1
#
_cell.length_a   1.000
_cell.length_b   1.000
_cell.length_c   1.000
_cell.angle_alpha   90.00
_cell.angle_beta   90.00
_cell.angle_gamma   90.00
#
_symmetry.space_group_name_H-M   'P 1'
#
loop_
_entity.id
_entity.type
_entity.pdbx_description
1 polymer ?
#
loop_
_entity_poly.entity_id
_entity_poly.type
_entity_poly.pdbx_seq_one_letter_code
_entity_poly.pdbx_strand_id
1 'polypeptide(L)' 'MAAILGLIRRGYKVSLVTDAIKTVNEEGGEALNEMKDAGAVFTTTEDIISR' A
#
# COMPACT_ATOMS: atom_id res chain seq x y z
N MET A 1 2.57 -9.16 1.08
CA MET A 1 1.83 -8.10 1.80
C MET A 1 2.25 -7.89 3.26
N ALA A 2 3.10 -8.72 3.85
CA ALA A 2 3.62 -8.52 5.22
C ALA A 2 4.57 -7.31 5.40
N ALA A 3 5.25 -6.86 4.33
CA ALA A 3 6.24 -5.79 4.42
C ALA A 3 5.64 -4.43 4.83
N ILE A 4 4.48 -4.08 4.27
CA ILE A 4 3.81 -2.78 4.52
C ILE A 4 3.35 -2.70 5.98
N LEU A 5 2.66 -3.73 6.47
CA LEU A 5 2.25 -3.82 7.88
C LEU A 5 3.46 -3.79 8.82
N GLY A 6 4.55 -4.46 8.46
CA GLY A 6 5.80 -4.44 9.23
C GLY A 6 6.46 -3.06 9.28
N LEU A 7 6.41 -2.29 8.19
CA LEU A 7 6.93 -0.92 8.14
C LEU A 7 6.07 0.04 8.97
N ILE A 8 4.75 -0.05 8.85
CA ILE A 8 3.80 0.73 9.64
C ILE A 8 3.98 0.47 11.14
N ARG A 9 4.07 -0.80 11.56
CA ARG A 9 4.30 -1.18 12.97
C ARG A 9 5.61 -0.62 13.55
N ARG A 10 6.59 -0.33 12.69
CA ARG A 10 7.86 0.30 13.08
C ARG A 10 7.81 1.83 13.05
N GLY A 11 6.64 2.43 12.80
CA GLY A 11 6.43 3.88 12.80
C GLY A 11 6.78 4.58 11.49
N TYR A 12 7.04 3.84 10.41
CA TYR A 12 7.29 4.44 9.10
C TYR A 12 5.99 4.85 8.43
N LYS A 13 5.99 6.04 7.81
CA LYS A 13 4.93 6.44 6.89
C LYS A 13 5.10 5.65 5.59
N VAL A 14 4.05 4.97 5.15
CA VAL A 14 4.07 4.15 3.95
C VAL A 14 3.09 4.70 2.93
N SER A 15 3.60 5.00 1.74
CA SER A 15 2.80 5.28 0.56
C SER A 15 2.84 4.07 -0.37
N LEU A 16 1.67 3.57 -0.75
CA LEU A 16 1.51 2.44 -1.65
C LEU A 16 1.12 2.95 -3.04
N VAL A 17 1.97 2.68 -4.03
CA VAL A 17 1.79 3.09 -5.43
C VAL A 17 0.92 2.06 -6.14
N THR A 18 -0.37 2.36 -6.26
CA THR A 18 -1.40 1.36 -6.61
C THR A 18 -1.41 0.97 -8.08
N ASP A 19 -0.94 1.83 -8.97
CA ASP A 19 -0.79 1.57 -10.40
C ASP A 19 0.51 0.82 -10.75
N ALA A 20 1.44 0.71 -9.79
CA ALA A 20 2.70 -0.02 -9.94
C ALA A 20 2.65 -1.45 -9.38
N ILE A 21 1.53 -1.89 -8.83
CA ILE A 21 1.35 -3.22 -8.24
C ILE A 21 0.11 -3.90 -8.78
N LYS A 22 0.08 -5.23 -8.71
CA LYS A 22 -1.10 -6.03 -9.02
C LYS A 22 -1.21 -7.18 -8.03
N THR A 23 -2.44 -7.55 -7.68
CA THR A 23 -2.71 -8.75 -6.88
C THR A 23 -2.52 -9.99 -7.75
N VAL A 24 -2.03 -11.08 -7.15
CA VAL A 24 -1.84 -12.36 -7.84
C VAL A 24 -3.13 -13.19 -7.81
N ASN A 25 -3.97 -12.98 -6.81
CA ASN A 25 -5.24 -13.65 -6.59
C ASN A 25 -6.29 -12.69 -5.98
N GLU A 26 -7.53 -13.17 -5.80
CA GLU A 26 -8.63 -12.40 -5.21
C GLU A 26 -8.38 -12.02 -3.74
N GLU A 27 -7.77 -12.92 -2.96
CA GLU A 27 -7.36 -12.66 -1.56
C GLU A 27 -6.41 -11.45 -1.44
N GLY A 28 -5.64 -11.15 -2.49
CA GLY A 28 -4.78 -9.97 -2.53
C GLY A 28 -5.55 -8.65 -2.45
N GLY A 29 -6.84 -8.63 -2.83
CA GLY A 29 -7.71 -7.47 -2.69
C GLY A 29 -8.06 -7.19 -1.22
N GLU A 30 -8.34 -8.22 -0.44
CA GLU A 30 -8.58 -8.09 1.00
C GLU A 30 -7.34 -7.58 1.73
N ALA A 31 -6.18 -8.12 1.36
CA ALA A 31 -4.91 -7.69 1.95
C ALA A 31 -4.51 -6.24 1.59
N LEU A 32 -5.00 -5.69 0.46
CA LEU A 32 -4.90 -4.24 0.17
C LEU A 32 -5.74 -3.42 1.16
N ASN A 33 -6.97 -3.85 1.43
CA ASN A 33 -7.83 -3.17 2.39
C ASN A 33 -7.22 -3.17 3.80
N GLU A 34 -6.68 -4.29 4.24
CA GLU A 34 -5.98 -4.38 5.53
C GLU A 34 -4.82 -3.38 5.67
N MET A 35 -4.07 -3.12 4.58
CA MET A 35 -3.00 -2.12 4.59
C MET A 35 -3.51 -0.71 4.72
N LYS A 36 -4.60 -0.40 4.01
CA LYS A 36 -5.24 0.90 4.07
C LYS A 36 -5.75 1.17 5.48
N ASP A 37 -6.41 0.18 6.08
CA ASP A 37 -6.92 0.25 7.45
C ASP A 37 -5.78 0.36 8.49
N ALA A 38 -4.63 -0.25 8.21
CA ALA A 38 -3.42 -0.09 9.02
C ALA A 38 -2.75 1.29 8.87
N GLY A 39 -3.19 2.13 7.92
CA GLY A 39 -2.68 3.48 7.73
C GLY A 39 -1.72 3.67 6.55
N ALA A 40 -1.65 2.72 5.61
CA ALA A 40 -0.99 2.95 4.34
C ALA A 40 -1.76 4.01 3.51
N VAL A 41 -1.03 4.97 2.94
CA VAL A 41 -1.61 5.97 2.05
C VAL A 41 -1.53 5.46 0.62
N PHE A 42 -2.67 5.32 -0.03
CA PHE A 42 -2.72 4.90 -1.42
C PHE A 42 -2.45 6.11 -2.32
N THR A 43 -1.62 5.94 -3.33
CA THR A 43 -1.21 6.98 -4.28
C THR A 43 -0.99 6.35 -5.65
N THR A 44 -0.96 7.17 -6.68
CA THR A 44 -0.54 6.74 -8.02
C THR A 44 0.89 7.21 -8.33
N THR A 45 1.48 6.68 -9.39
CA THR A 45 2.78 7.13 -9.89
C THR A 45 2.71 8.60 -10.32
N GLU A 46 1.60 9.00 -10.96
CA GLU A 46 1.35 10.38 -11.38
C GLU A 46 1.30 11.36 -10.19
N ASP A 47 0.63 10.97 -9.09
CA ASP A 47 0.55 11.78 -7.86
C ASP A 47 1.92 12.00 -7.20
N ILE A 48 2.87 11.07 -7.40
CA ILE A 48 4.23 11.18 -6.86
C ILE A 48 5.07 12.12 -7.70
N ILE A 49 4.98 12.01 -9.04
CA ILE A 49 5.81 12.80 -9.95
C ILE A 49 5.34 14.25 -10.03
N SER A 50 4.04 14.50 -9.82
CA SER A 50 3.44 15.83 -9.90
C SER A 50 3.56 16.67 -8.61
N ARG A 51 4.37 16.21 -7.64
CA ARG A 51 4.60 16.87 -6.34
C ARG A 51 5.82 17.77 -6.32
#